data_AF-A0AAU5I9G3-F1
#
_entry.id   AF-A0AAU5I9G3-F1
#
_cell.length_a   1.000
_cell.length_b   1.000
_cell.length_c   1.000
_cell.angle_alpha   90.00
_cell.angle_beta   90.00
_cell.angle_gamma   90.00
#
_symmetry.space_group_name_H-M   'P 1'
#
loop_
_entity.id
_entity.type
_entity.pdbx_description
1 polymer ?
#
loop_
_entity_poly.entity_id
_entity_poly.type
_entity_poly.pdbx_seq_one_letter_code
_entity_poly.pdbx_strand_id
1 'polypeptide(L)'
;MAVGNCTGGSATGSVTSGPDSGGAIYVPGLGSGGTYAHELGHNLGFGHAGVLVCPDGIVDGSLTADWGEKGTCKGSEYGDAWDVQGATRSWMFKPLSSPNRIRLGWLPADRYEVVKGAGVNQKVTIRSRDNESGLVAVQATDPTTGRTFYVELSQPVDRDKGIEDPDGRITEAEGAKLRRGYGVRILRYVGKGTSAMVVPTAAGSDGVRNLYWSAGETFETTEAGLRIEIVSNDGGQATLRIGTTANGEEPLRAPAPAVAGLDEDTPAHGDAGDPADTATADPAPAADAAAEKPTDTTTEASTPNLASSGTDLSIGVLGLVLVCAGAGAFMIGRSRLVRTRR
;
A
#
# COMPACT_ATOMS: atom_id res chain seq x y z
N MET A 1 -15.52 32.10 18.14
CA MET A 1 -14.20 31.88 18.76
C MET A 1 -13.44 30.93 17.86
N ALA A 2 -12.32 31.38 17.30
CA ALA A 2 -11.47 30.56 16.43
C ALA A 2 -10.78 29.51 17.32
N VAL A 3 -11.03 28.23 17.04
CA VAL A 3 -10.25 27.13 17.62
C VAL A 3 -8.87 27.23 16.97
N GLY A 4 -7.84 27.48 17.78
CA GLY A 4 -6.49 27.68 17.29
C GLY A 4 -5.99 26.47 16.51
N ASN A 5 -5.40 26.73 15.34
CA ASN A 5 -4.57 25.77 14.63
C ASN A 5 -3.40 25.37 15.54
N CYS A 6 -3.42 24.15 16.08
CA CYS A 6 -2.20 23.51 16.51
C CYS A 6 -1.50 23.01 15.24
N THR A 7 -0.43 23.69 14.85
CA THR A 7 0.47 23.27 13.77
C THR A 7 1.21 22.00 14.20
N GLY A 8 1.07 20.92 13.42
CA GLY A 8 1.85 19.68 13.56
C GLY A 8 1.39 18.76 14.68
N GLY A 9 0.48 17.84 14.38
CA GLY A 9 0.24 16.67 15.23
C GLY A 9 0.84 15.43 14.58
N SER A 10 1.68 14.71 15.32
CA SER A 10 2.12 13.37 14.95
C SER A 10 1.09 12.34 15.41
N ALA A 11 1.04 11.19 14.75
CA ALA A 11 0.35 10.02 15.26
C ALA A 11 1.14 8.77 14.86
N THR A 12 0.93 7.68 15.60
CA THR A 12 1.56 6.39 15.35
C THR A 12 0.54 5.27 15.55
N GLY A 13 0.39 4.41 14.54
CA GLY A 13 -0.44 3.21 14.56
C GLY A 13 0.40 1.95 14.59
N SER A 14 -0.10 0.91 15.28
CA SER A 14 0.45 -0.44 15.19
C SER A 14 0.02 -1.12 13.89
N VAL A 15 0.95 -1.64 13.10
CA VAL A 15 0.60 -2.48 11.94
C VAL A 15 0.15 -3.85 12.44
N THR A 16 -1.06 -4.28 12.07
CA THR A 16 -1.58 -5.58 12.49
C THR A 16 -1.67 -6.58 11.35
N SER A 17 -2.00 -7.84 11.63
CA SER A 17 -2.12 -8.89 10.60
C SER A 17 -3.34 -8.70 9.67
N GLY A 18 -4.26 -7.79 9.99
CA GLY A 18 -5.47 -7.55 9.22
C GLY A 18 -6.59 -6.89 10.03
N PRO A 19 -7.73 -6.57 9.39
CA PRO A 19 -8.76 -5.67 9.94
C PRO A 19 -9.40 -6.12 11.26
N ASP A 20 -9.36 -7.41 11.57
CA ASP A 20 -9.94 -7.98 12.80
C ASP A 20 -8.88 -8.27 13.88
N SER A 21 -7.63 -7.84 13.69
CA SER A 21 -6.49 -8.21 14.55
C SER A 21 -6.28 -7.25 15.74
N GLY A 22 -7.17 -6.27 15.92
CA GLY A 22 -7.00 -5.20 16.91
C GLY A 22 -5.98 -4.14 16.45
N GLY A 23 -5.44 -3.38 17.41
CA GLY A 23 -4.44 -2.35 17.17
C GLY A 23 -4.65 -1.11 18.06
N ALA A 24 -3.65 -0.24 18.10
CA ALA A 24 -3.69 1.01 18.84
C ALA A 24 -3.18 2.17 17.97
N ILE A 25 -3.80 3.34 18.13
CA ILE A 25 -3.29 4.60 17.60
C ILE A 25 -2.92 5.47 18.79
N TYR A 26 -1.68 5.94 18.82
CA TYR A 26 -1.24 6.98 19.73
C TYR A 26 -1.27 8.34 19.01
N VAL A 27 -1.95 9.31 19.63
CA VAL A 27 -2.13 10.65 19.06
C VAL A 27 -1.68 11.71 20.08
N PRO A 28 -0.41 12.14 20.06
CA PRO A 28 0.07 13.25 20.88
C PRO A 28 -0.36 14.61 20.30
N GLY A 29 -1.66 14.92 20.31
CA GLY A 29 -2.17 16.27 19.98
C GLY A 29 -3.38 16.30 19.03
N LEU A 30 -3.67 17.49 18.48
CA LEU A 30 -4.64 17.64 17.39
C LEU A 30 -3.92 17.35 16.06
N GLY A 31 -3.72 16.07 15.76
CA GLY A 31 -3.39 15.62 14.41
C GLY A 31 -4.51 15.92 13.41
N SER A 32 -4.23 15.63 12.14
CA SER A 32 -5.22 15.82 11.08
C SER A 32 -6.05 14.59 10.81
N GLY A 33 -7.23 14.79 10.21
CA GLY A 33 -8.05 13.67 9.72
C GLY A 33 -7.31 12.77 8.71
N GLY A 34 -6.42 13.32 7.89
CA GLY A 34 -5.56 12.54 6.99
C GLY A 34 -4.57 11.64 7.73
N THR A 35 -3.89 12.19 8.76
CA THR A 35 -2.94 11.42 9.60
C THR A 35 -3.69 10.33 10.36
N TYR A 36 -4.85 10.63 10.93
CA TYR A 36 -5.66 9.63 11.62
C TYR A 36 -6.12 8.51 10.69
N ALA A 37 -6.49 8.84 9.45
CA ALA A 37 -6.84 7.83 8.45
C ALA A 37 -5.62 6.97 8.05
N HIS A 38 -4.42 7.55 8.03
CA HIS A 38 -3.18 6.83 7.81
C HIS A 38 -2.91 5.81 8.93
N GLU A 39 -2.87 6.27 10.19
CA GLU A 39 -2.59 5.39 11.32
C GLU A 39 -3.69 4.34 11.54
N LEU A 40 -4.95 4.68 11.24
CA LEU A 40 -6.04 3.71 11.26
C LEU A 40 -5.81 2.60 10.23
N GLY A 41 -5.19 2.90 9.09
CA GLY A 41 -4.85 1.88 8.10
C GLY A 41 -3.83 0.87 8.61
N HIS A 42 -2.88 1.26 9.47
CA HIS A 42 -2.00 0.31 10.15
C HIS A 42 -2.78 -0.69 11.01
N ASN A 43 -3.77 -0.21 11.75
CA ASN A 43 -4.66 -1.09 12.52
C ASN A 43 -5.51 -2.01 11.63
N LEU A 44 -5.72 -1.64 10.37
CA LEU A 44 -6.38 -2.47 9.37
C LEU A 44 -5.43 -3.45 8.66
N GLY A 45 -4.14 -3.42 9.04
CA GLY A 45 -3.10 -4.31 8.55
C GLY A 45 -2.42 -3.85 7.26
N PHE A 46 -2.43 -2.54 7.00
CA PHE A 46 -1.69 -1.94 5.90
C PHE A 46 -0.33 -1.43 6.36
N GLY A 47 0.69 -1.65 5.53
CA GLY A 47 1.96 -0.94 5.62
C GLY A 47 1.89 0.34 4.79
N HIS A 48 3.01 1.09 4.79
CA HIS A 48 3.10 2.30 3.99
C HIS A 48 2.90 2.02 2.50
N ALA A 49 2.08 2.85 1.85
CA ALA A 49 2.00 2.87 0.40
C ALA A 49 3.15 3.69 -0.17
N GLY A 50 3.79 3.17 -1.21
CA GLY A 50 5.04 3.72 -1.72
C GLY A 50 5.22 3.50 -3.20
N VAL A 51 6.47 3.55 -3.64
CA VAL A 51 6.85 3.30 -5.04
C VAL A 51 7.98 2.28 -5.10
N LEU A 52 7.89 1.39 -6.08
CA LEU A 52 8.92 0.42 -6.43
C LEU A 52 9.96 1.09 -7.34
N VAL A 53 11.22 1.12 -6.91
CA VAL A 53 12.32 1.69 -7.70
C VAL A 53 13.28 0.57 -8.08
N CYS A 54 13.21 0.14 -9.33
CA CYS A 54 14.09 -0.89 -9.89
C CYS A 54 15.28 -0.26 -10.65
N PRO A 55 16.36 -1.03 -10.91
CA PRO A 55 17.45 -0.60 -11.77
C PRO A 55 16.98 -0.13 -13.17
N ASP A 56 17.85 0.58 -13.88
CA ASP A 56 17.53 1.10 -15.21
C ASP A 56 17.17 -0.01 -16.21
N GLY A 57 16.14 0.26 -17.02
CA GLY A 57 15.56 -0.71 -17.95
C GLY A 57 14.62 -1.75 -17.30
N ILE A 58 14.52 -1.78 -15.97
CA ILE A 58 13.66 -2.72 -15.23
C ILE A 58 12.51 -1.94 -14.58
N VAL A 59 11.30 -2.49 -14.66
CA VAL A 59 10.06 -1.91 -14.09
C VAL A 59 9.52 -2.71 -12.92
N ASP A 60 9.76 -4.02 -12.86
CA ASP A 60 9.35 -4.91 -11.77
C ASP A 60 10.50 -5.82 -11.32
N GLY A 61 10.39 -6.35 -10.11
CA GLY A 61 11.35 -7.26 -9.52
C GLY A 61 11.18 -7.35 -8.03
N SER A 62 11.85 -8.34 -7.41
CA SER A 62 11.82 -8.50 -5.96
C SER A 62 12.55 -7.35 -5.26
N LEU A 63 12.07 -7.00 -4.07
CA LEU A 63 12.69 -5.96 -3.25
C LEU A 63 14.03 -6.41 -2.64
N THR A 64 14.85 -5.46 -2.21
CA THR A 64 16.07 -5.72 -1.42
C THR A 64 15.74 -6.37 -0.06
N ALA A 65 16.77 -6.96 0.57
CA ALA A 65 16.65 -7.64 1.85
C ALA A 65 16.05 -6.78 2.97
N ASP A 66 16.30 -5.47 2.93
CA ASP A 66 15.78 -4.50 3.89
C ASP A 66 14.24 -4.45 3.93
N TRP A 67 13.60 -4.96 2.88
CA TRP A 67 12.15 -5.03 2.71
C TRP A 67 11.56 -6.44 2.88
N GLY A 68 12.38 -7.42 3.26
CA GLY A 68 11.98 -8.81 3.46
C GLY A 68 11.94 -9.67 2.18
N GLU A 69 12.44 -9.17 1.05
CA GLU A 69 12.62 -9.93 -0.20
C GLU A 69 14.10 -9.97 -0.61
N LYS A 70 14.53 -10.82 -1.53
CA LYS A 70 15.91 -10.84 -2.04
C LYS A 70 15.97 -10.47 -3.51
N GLY A 71 16.14 -9.20 -3.81
CA GLY A 71 16.19 -8.67 -5.16
C GLY A 71 16.92 -7.33 -5.26
N THR A 72 16.75 -6.66 -6.40
CA THR A 72 17.50 -5.46 -6.79
C THR A 72 16.64 -4.19 -6.80
N CYS A 73 15.32 -4.32 -6.68
CA CYS A 73 14.43 -3.18 -6.56
C CYS A 73 14.39 -2.69 -5.12
N LYS A 74 14.20 -1.39 -4.93
CA LYS A 74 14.05 -0.75 -3.62
C LYS A 74 12.62 -0.26 -3.45
N GLY A 75 12.11 -0.29 -2.22
CA GLY A 75 10.86 0.36 -1.87
C GLY A 75 11.17 1.78 -1.37
N SER A 76 10.48 2.77 -1.90
CA SER A 76 10.44 4.11 -1.30
C SER A 76 9.12 4.30 -0.58
N GLU A 77 9.19 4.32 0.76
CA GLU A 77 8.04 4.58 1.61
C GLU A 77 7.41 5.91 1.33
N TYR A 78 6.09 5.95 1.51
CA TYR A 78 5.29 7.16 1.35
C TYR A 78 5.29 7.77 -0.07
N GLY A 79 5.99 7.14 -1.03
CA GLY A 79 6.11 7.59 -2.41
C GLY A 79 4.80 7.56 -3.20
N ASP A 80 3.76 6.89 -2.69
CA ASP A 80 2.42 6.94 -3.27
C ASP A 80 1.69 8.22 -2.84
N ALA A 81 1.66 9.21 -3.74
CA ALA A 81 0.96 10.47 -3.51
C ALA A 81 -0.58 10.35 -3.52
N TRP A 82 -1.13 9.21 -3.94
CA TRP A 82 -2.55 9.02 -4.24
C TRP A 82 -3.26 8.04 -3.30
N ASP A 83 -2.53 7.36 -2.40
CA ASP A 83 -3.06 6.48 -1.36
C ASP A 83 -2.91 7.14 0.02
N VAL A 84 -3.92 7.03 0.88
CA VAL A 84 -3.87 7.50 2.28
C VAL A 84 -2.71 6.91 3.09
N GLN A 85 -2.29 5.69 2.77
CA GLN A 85 -1.12 5.02 3.36
C GLN A 85 0.21 5.55 2.81
N GLY A 86 0.20 6.46 1.84
CA GLY A 86 1.40 7.19 1.41
C GLY A 86 1.58 8.51 2.15
N ALA A 87 2.46 9.39 1.69
CA ALA A 87 2.76 10.67 2.36
C ALA A 87 1.52 11.55 2.53
N THR A 88 1.06 11.77 3.76
CA THR A 88 -0.17 12.52 4.05
C THR A 88 0.12 13.82 4.78
N ARG A 89 -0.52 14.91 4.36
CA ARG A 89 -0.48 16.22 5.05
C ARG A 89 -1.78 16.51 5.79
N SER A 90 -1.78 17.55 6.61
CA SER A 90 -2.91 17.83 7.51
C SER A 90 -4.24 18.15 6.82
N TRP A 91 -4.20 18.60 5.58
CA TRP A 91 -5.38 18.94 4.77
C TRP A 91 -5.71 17.90 3.68
N MET A 92 -4.95 16.81 3.57
CA MET A 92 -5.08 15.84 2.47
C MET A 92 -5.92 14.63 2.88
N PHE A 93 -7.02 14.38 2.17
CA PHE A 93 -7.87 13.20 2.35
C PHE A 93 -7.83 12.30 1.11
N LYS A 94 -6.73 11.55 0.98
CA LYS A 94 -6.54 10.61 -0.13
C LYS A 94 -7.44 9.37 0.04
N PRO A 95 -7.92 8.76 -1.04
CA PRO A 95 -8.59 7.46 -0.95
C PRO A 95 -7.59 6.34 -0.63
N LEU A 96 -8.10 5.18 -0.21
CA LEU A 96 -7.33 3.93 -0.28
C LEU A 96 -7.22 3.48 -1.74
N SER A 97 -6.06 2.96 -2.13
CA SER A 97 -5.88 2.30 -3.41
C SER A 97 -6.79 1.07 -3.55
N SER A 98 -7.04 0.67 -4.78
CA SER A 98 -7.83 -0.50 -5.12
C SER A 98 -7.37 -1.79 -4.42
N PRO A 99 -6.07 -2.15 -4.36
CA PRO A 99 -5.62 -3.33 -3.59
C PRO A 99 -6.06 -3.29 -2.12
N ASN A 100 -5.89 -2.15 -1.45
CA ASN A 100 -6.29 -1.98 -0.06
C ASN A 100 -7.82 -2.08 0.12
N ARG A 101 -8.60 -1.51 -0.80
CA ARG A 101 -10.08 -1.62 -0.80
C ARG A 101 -10.55 -3.05 -1.05
N ILE A 102 -9.88 -3.79 -1.93
CA ILE A 102 -10.15 -5.21 -2.19
C ILE A 102 -9.84 -6.04 -0.94
N ARG A 103 -8.70 -5.82 -0.29
CA ARG A 103 -8.29 -6.53 0.93
C ARG A 103 -9.29 -6.35 2.08
N LEU A 104 -9.91 -5.18 2.21
CA LEU A 104 -10.96 -4.92 3.20
C LEU A 104 -12.36 -5.43 2.81
N GLY A 105 -12.54 -5.87 1.56
CA GLY A 105 -13.85 -6.17 0.99
C GLY A 105 -14.73 -4.92 0.83
N TRP A 106 -14.13 -3.72 0.77
CA TRP A 106 -14.84 -2.47 0.48
C TRP A 106 -15.07 -2.26 -1.01
N LEU A 107 -14.24 -2.89 -1.84
CA LEU A 107 -14.49 -3.02 -3.27
C LEU A 107 -15.12 -4.41 -3.54
N PRO A 108 -16.43 -4.49 -3.83
CA PRO A 108 -17.08 -5.77 -4.04
C PRO A 108 -16.61 -6.46 -5.34
N ALA A 109 -16.77 -7.78 -5.40
CA ALA A 109 -16.20 -8.63 -6.46
C ALA A 109 -16.70 -8.31 -7.88
N ASP A 110 -17.82 -7.62 -8.02
CA ASP A 110 -18.37 -7.14 -9.30
C ASP A 110 -17.77 -5.81 -9.77
N ARG A 111 -16.87 -5.22 -8.97
CA ARG A 111 -16.23 -3.92 -9.24
C ARG A 111 -14.78 -4.03 -9.65
N TYR A 112 -14.20 -5.23 -9.66
CA TYR A 112 -12.88 -5.50 -10.20
C TYR A 112 -12.83 -6.84 -10.93
N GLU A 113 -11.96 -6.93 -11.93
CA GLU A 113 -11.79 -8.14 -12.73
C GLU A 113 -10.60 -8.93 -12.21
N VAL A 114 -10.72 -10.25 -12.11
CA VAL A 114 -9.62 -11.13 -11.69
C VAL A 114 -9.07 -11.88 -12.88
N VAL A 115 -7.90 -11.45 -13.36
CA VAL A 115 -7.15 -12.13 -14.41
C VAL A 115 -6.14 -13.09 -13.77
N LYS A 116 -6.47 -14.38 -13.83
CA LYS A 116 -5.61 -15.46 -13.32
C LYS A 116 -5.51 -16.59 -14.33
N GLY A 117 -4.45 -17.38 -14.20
CA GLY A 117 -4.19 -18.50 -15.10
C GLY A 117 -3.31 -18.10 -16.29
N ALA A 118 -2.86 -19.12 -17.00
CA ALA A 118 -1.84 -19.02 -18.02
C ALA A 118 -2.47 -18.96 -19.42
N GLY A 119 -1.83 -18.28 -20.37
CA GLY A 119 -2.28 -18.17 -21.76
C GLY A 119 -3.50 -17.26 -21.95
N VAL A 120 -3.78 -16.38 -20.99
CA VAL A 120 -4.89 -15.44 -21.08
C VAL A 120 -4.51 -14.31 -22.02
N ASN A 121 -5.46 -13.82 -22.83
CA ASN A 121 -5.34 -12.57 -23.56
C ASN A 121 -6.72 -11.93 -23.64
N GLN A 122 -6.96 -10.95 -22.77
CA GLN A 122 -8.28 -10.34 -22.64
C GLN A 122 -8.20 -8.81 -22.64
N LYS A 123 -9.29 -8.20 -23.10
CA LYS A 123 -9.47 -6.75 -23.12
C LYS A 123 -10.43 -6.36 -21.99
N VAL A 124 -10.02 -5.43 -21.15
CA VAL A 124 -10.79 -5.00 -19.96
C VAL A 124 -10.87 -3.48 -19.95
N THR A 125 -12.05 -2.92 -19.74
CA THR A 125 -12.23 -1.47 -19.57
C THR A 125 -12.53 -1.15 -18.12
N ILE A 126 -11.69 -0.34 -17.49
CA ILE A 126 -11.88 0.17 -16.14
C ILE A 126 -12.25 1.65 -16.19
N ARG A 127 -13.10 2.08 -15.27
CA ARG A 127 -13.38 3.48 -14.95
C ARG A 127 -12.41 3.96 -13.88
N SER A 128 -12.36 5.27 -13.63
CA SER A 128 -11.60 5.80 -12.49
C SER A 128 -11.99 5.11 -11.18
N ARG A 129 -11.00 4.86 -10.31
CA ARG A 129 -11.14 4.20 -9.01
C ARG A 129 -12.22 4.79 -8.12
N ASP A 130 -12.49 6.09 -8.28
CA ASP A 130 -13.44 6.85 -7.47
C ASP A 130 -14.88 6.81 -8.03
N ASN A 131 -15.10 6.17 -9.20
CA ASN A 131 -16.45 5.98 -9.71
C ASN A 131 -17.28 5.07 -8.80
N GLU A 132 -18.57 5.38 -8.70
CA GLU A 132 -19.52 4.62 -7.88
C GLU A 132 -20.04 3.35 -8.58
N SER A 133 -19.88 3.23 -9.90
CA SER A 133 -20.36 2.11 -10.69
C SER A 133 -19.34 1.64 -11.73
N GLY A 134 -19.58 0.45 -12.27
CA GLY A 134 -18.72 -0.19 -13.27
C GLY A 134 -17.43 -0.76 -12.69
N LEU A 135 -16.66 -1.42 -13.54
CA LEU A 135 -15.35 -1.95 -13.20
C LEU A 135 -14.39 -0.79 -12.93
N VAL A 136 -13.68 -0.80 -11.81
CA VAL A 136 -12.75 0.29 -11.45
C VAL A 136 -11.31 -0.19 -11.21
N ALA A 137 -11.12 -1.50 -11.16
CA ALA A 137 -9.81 -2.10 -11.00
C ALA A 137 -9.70 -3.45 -11.71
N VAL A 138 -8.46 -3.88 -11.91
CA VAL A 138 -8.11 -5.25 -12.30
C VAL A 138 -7.14 -5.80 -11.28
N GLN A 139 -7.30 -7.07 -10.92
CA GLN A 139 -6.30 -7.87 -10.22
C GLN A 139 -5.74 -8.89 -11.22
N ALA A 140 -4.46 -8.80 -11.56
CA ALA A 140 -3.80 -9.69 -12.51
C ALA A 140 -2.66 -10.45 -11.82
N THR A 141 -2.61 -11.78 -11.99
CA THR A 141 -1.53 -12.60 -11.40
C THR A 141 -0.58 -13.05 -12.49
N ASP A 142 0.71 -12.77 -12.29
CA ASP A 142 1.79 -13.36 -13.08
C ASP A 142 1.85 -14.87 -12.79
N PRO A 143 1.56 -15.74 -13.77
CA PRO A 143 1.53 -17.18 -13.57
C PRO A 143 2.93 -17.78 -13.37
N THR A 144 4.00 -17.08 -13.79
CA THR A 144 5.39 -17.54 -13.65
C THR A 144 5.88 -17.36 -12.22
N THR A 145 5.58 -16.21 -11.62
CA THR A 145 6.09 -15.85 -10.28
C THR A 145 5.05 -15.98 -9.16
N GLY A 146 3.76 -16.05 -9.52
CA GLY A 146 2.64 -15.97 -8.57
C GLY A 146 2.39 -14.56 -8.03
N ARG A 147 3.15 -13.53 -8.46
CA ARG A 147 2.96 -12.16 -8.00
C ARG A 147 1.65 -11.59 -8.53
N THR A 148 0.91 -10.92 -7.64
CA THR A 148 -0.34 -10.23 -7.99
C THR A 148 -0.10 -8.74 -8.17
N PHE A 149 -0.56 -8.23 -9.30
CA PHE A 149 -0.60 -6.82 -9.66
C PHE A 149 -2.04 -6.32 -9.68
N TYR A 150 -2.20 -5.03 -9.44
CA TYR A 150 -3.47 -4.34 -9.45
C TYR A 150 -3.37 -3.16 -10.40
N VAL A 151 -4.38 -2.99 -11.25
CA VAL A 151 -4.47 -1.86 -12.17
C VAL A 151 -5.65 -1.01 -11.77
N GLU A 152 -5.44 0.29 -11.61
CA GLU A 152 -6.51 1.26 -11.36
C GLU A 152 -6.32 2.51 -12.23
N LEU A 153 -7.39 3.26 -12.46
CA LEU A 153 -7.31 4.57 -13.10
C LEU A 153 -7.46 5.66 -12.03
N SER A 154 -6.43 6.48 -11.89
CA SER A 154 -6.47 7.70 -11.08
C SER A 154 -6.89 8.89 -11.95
N GLN A 155 -7.72 9.77 -11.39
CA GLN A 155 -8.14 11.02 -12.01
C GLN A 155 -8.15 12.12 -10.94
N PRO A 156 -8.03 13.40 -11.31
CA PRO A 156 -8.20 14.48 -10.34
C PRO A 156 -9.61 14.44 -9.75
N VAL A 157 -9.70 14.30 -8.44
CA VAL A 157 -10.95 14.46 -7.69
C VAL A 157 -10.85 15.65 -6.73
N ASP A 158 -11.98 16.13 -6.23
CA ASP A 158 -12.00 17.27 -5.29
C ASP A 158 -11.17 17.03 -4.02
N ARG A 159 -10.95 15.75 -3.65
CA ARG A 159 -10.13 15.37 -2.50
C ARG A 159 -8.63 15.45 -2.75
N ASP A 160 -8.21 15.59 -4.01
CA ASP A 160 -6.83 15.83 -4.42
C ASP A 160 -6.45 17.33 -4.35
N LYS A 161 -7.41 18.20 -4.02
CA LYS A 161 -7.16 19.63 -3.80
C LYS A 161 -6.10 19.81 -2.71
N GLY A 162 -5.02 20.51 -3.05
CA GLY A 162 -3.89 20.73 -2.14
C GLY A 162 -2.78 19.68 -2.24
N ILE A 163 -2.89 18.69 -3.13
CA ILE A 163 -1.73 18.00 -3.68
C ILE A 163 -1.03 19.01 -4.59
N GLU A 164 0.07 19.60 -4.09
CA GLU A 164 0.92 20.50 -4.87
C GLU A 164 1.42 19.80 -6.13
N ASP A 165 1.19 20.42 -7.29
CA ASP A 165 1.66 19.97 -8.60
C ASP A 165 1.26 18.52 -8.93
N PRO A 166 -0.06 18.24 -9.00
CA PRO A 166 -0.55 16.88 -9.15
C PRO A 166 -0.10 16.23 -10.47
N ASP A 167 0.17 17.07 -11.48
CA ASP A 167 0.69 16.67 -12.78
C ASP A 167 2.08 17.28 -13.01
N GLY A 168 3.08 16.44 -13.20
CA GLY A 168 4.40 16.85 -13.65
C GLY A 168 5.44 17.11 -12.56
N ARG A 169 5.08 17.08 -11.26
CA ARG A 169 6.08 17.20 -10.19
C ARG A 169 7.07 16.05 -10.26
N ILE A 170 8.35 16.40 -10.42
CA ILE A 170 9.45 15.45 -10.34
C ILE A 170 9.96 15.42 -8.90
N THR A 171 9.92 14.24 -8.29
CA THR A 171 10.54 13.97 -6.99
C THR A 171 11.67 12.97 -7.17
N GLU A 172 12.66 13.02 -6.28
CA GLU A 172 13.72 12.01 -6.26
C GLU A 172 13.48 11.04 -5.10
N ALA A 173 13.61 9.74 -5.37
CA ALA A 173 13.51 8.69 -4.39
C ALA A 173 14.40 7.52 -4.80
N GLU A 174 15.18 6.99 -3.85
CA GLU A 174 16.07 5.84 -4.09
C GLU A 174 17.03 6.02 -5.30
N GLY A 175 17.40 7.27 -5.61
CA GLY A 175 18.25 7.61 -6.76
C GLY A 175 17.54 7.72 -8.11
N ALA A 176 16.20 7.59 -8.16
CA ALA A 176 15.40 7.75 -9.36
C ALA A 176 14.58 9.05 -9.36
N LYS A 177 14.40 9.65 -10.55
CA LYS A 177 13.47 10.76 -10.77
C LYS A 177 12.10 10.21 -11.10
N LEU A 178 11.09 10.65 -10.35
CA LEU A 178 9.72 10.16 -10.41
C LEU A 178 8.77 11.30 -10.72
N ARG A 179 8.01 11.19 -11.81
CA ARG A 179 6.96 12.13 -12.19
C ARG A 179 5.61 11.68 -11.65
N ARG A 180 5.00 12.54 -10.85
CA ARG A 180 3.60 12.41 -10.43
C ARG A 180 2.66 12.82 -11.58
N GLY A 181 1.51 12.19 -11.61
CA GLY A 181 0.45 12.50 -12.56
C GLY A 181 -0.73 11.55 -12.39
N TYR A 182 -1.83 11.93 -12.99
CA TYR A 182 -3.01 11.08 -13.13
C TYR A 182 -2.90 10.15 -14.35
N GLY A 183 -3.60 9.03 -14.29
CA GLY A 183 -3.60 8.03 -15.34
C GLY A 183 -3.71 6.61 -14.79
N VAL A 184 -3.38 5.63 -15.63
CA VAL A 184 -3.40 4.23 -15.22
C VAL A 184 -2.24 3.96 -14.28
N ARG A 185 -2.53 3.39 -13.12
CA ARG A 185 -1.53 3.03 -12.12
C ARG A 185 -1.47 1.52 -12.01
N ILE A 186 -0.26 1.00 -11.94
CA ILE A 186 -0.01 -0.41 -11.65
C ILE A 186 0.55 -0.48 -10.25
N LEU A 187 -0.02 -1.32 -9.40
CA LEU A 187 0.38 -1.48 -8.01
C LEU A 187 0.62 -2.96 -7.71
N ARG A 188 1.44 -3.25 -6.70
CA ARG A 188 1.53 -4.60 -6.11
C ARG A 188 1.78 -4.51 -4.61
N TYR A 189 1.42 -5.56 -3.89
CA TYR A 189 1.90 -5.70 -2.52
C TYR A 189 3.36 -6.16 -2.50
N VAL A 190 4.10 -5.69 -1.50
CA VAL A 190 5.49 -6.03 -1.27
C VAL A 190 5.76 -6.37 0.19
N GLY A 191 6.93 -6.95 0.47
CA GLY A 191 7.34 -7.34 1.83
C GLY A 191 6.45 -8.44 2.40
N LYS A 192 6.04 -8.34 3.68
CA LYS A 192 5.07 -9.27 4.30
C LYS A 192 3.63 -9.14 3.73
N GLY A 193 3.47 -8.51 2.57
CA GLY A 193 2.19 -8.40 1.86
C GLY A 193 1.27 -7.31 2.42
N THR A 194 1.82 -6.31 3.10
CA THR A 194 1.06 -5.23 3.75
C THR A 194 1.24 -3.87 3.07
N SER A 195 2.36 -3.64 2.38
CA SER A 195 2.68 -2.37 1.72
C SER A 195 2.30 -2.37 0.24
N ALA A 196 1.43 -1.46 -0.18
CA ALA A 196 1.04 -1.30 -1.58
C ALA A 196 2.02 -0.36 -2.29
N MET A 197 2.78 -0.87 -3.26
CA MET A 197 3.75 -0.07 -4.02
C MET A 197 3.25 0.18 -5.43
N VAL A 198 3.35 1.43 -5.88
CA VAL A 198 3.21 1.80 -7.29
C VAL A 198 4.39 1.24 -8.06
N VAL A 199 4.12 0.63 -9.21
CA VAL A 199 5.10 0.18 -10.19
C VAL A 199 5.21 1.26 -11.28
N PRO A 200 6.27 2.09 -11.25
CA PRO A 200 6.43 3.16 -12.21
C PRO A 200 6.89 2.63 -13.57
N THR A 201 6.84 3.47 -14.59
CA THR A 201 7.40 3.15 -15.91
C THR A 201 8.93 2.98 -15.84
N ALA A 202 9.50 2.46 -16.93
CA ALA A 202 10.93 2.65 -17.18
C ALA A 202 11.24 4.15 -17.32
N ALA A 203 12.50 4.53 -17.10
CA ALA A 203 12.91 5.91 -17.30
C ALA A 203 12.78 6.29 -18.78
N GLY A 204 12.12 7.41 -19.06
CA GLY A 204 12.05 7.98 -20.40
C GLY A 204 13.39 8.55 -20.85
N SER A 205 13.43 9.13 -22.06
CA SER A 205 14.62 9.80 -22.59
C SER A 205 15.06 11.01 -21.75
N ASP A 206 14.17 11.54 -20.93
CA ASP A 206 14.42 12.61 -19.95
C ASP A 206 15.00 12.09 -18.62
N GLY A 207 15.19 10.76 -18.49
CA GLY A 207 15.66 10.11 -17.28
C GLY A 207 14.61 10.05 -16.17
N VAL A 208 13.33 10.28 -16.48
CA VAL A 208 12.23 10.34 -15.50
C VAL A 208 11.31 9.14 -15.68
N ARG A 209 10.93 8.52 -14.57
CA ARG A 209 9.93 7.45 -14.51
C ARG A 209 8.57 8.03 -14.15
N ASN A 210 7.51 7.66 -14.84
CA ASN A 210 6.16 8.12 -14.52
C ASN A 210 5.52 7.18 -13.48
N LEU A 211 4.80 7.73 -12.51
CA LEU A 211 3.97 6.95 -11.56
C LEU A 211 2.63 6.50 -12.16
N TYR A 212 2.43 6.79 -13.45
CA TYR A 212 1.26 6.44 -14.24
C TYR A 212 1.72 5.95 -15.62
N TRP A 213 0.88 5.14 -16.23
CA TRP A 213 1.04 4.55 -17.55
C TRP A 213 0.05 5.19 -18.52
N SER A 214 0.56 5.62 -19.66
CA SER A 214 -0.14 6.32 -20.73
C SER A 214 -0.63 5.36 -21.81
N ALA A 215 -1.62 5.78 -22.60
CA ALA A 215 -2.08 5.00 -23.74
C ALA A 215 -0.92 4.71 -24.72
N GLY A 216 -0.83 3.46 -25.18
CA GLY A 216 0.26 2.93 -25.99
C GLY A 216 1.41 2.32 -25.18
N GLU A 217 1.51 2.58 -23.88
CA GLU A 217 2.54 1.98 -23.04
C GLU A 217 2.16 0.56 -22.61
N THR A 218 3.18 -0.24 -22.32
CA THR A 218 3.03 -1.64 -21.90
C THR A 218 3.92 -1.92 -20.71
N PHE A 219 3.31 -2.42 -19.64
CA PHE A 219 4.00 -3.05 -18.53
C PHE A 219 4.20 -4.53 -18.82
N GLU A 220 5.38 -5.04 -18.50
CA GLU A 220 5.70 -6.45 -18.56
C GLU A 220 6.53 -6.80 -17.34
N THR A 221 6.15 -7.88 -16.64
CA THR A 221 6.94 -8.44 -15.54
C THR A 221 8.28 -8.93 -16.07
N THR A 222 9.33 -8.87 -15.25
CA THR A 222 10.70 -9.28 -15.65
C THR A 222 10.76 -10.70 -16.22
N GLU A 223 9.90 -11.59 -15.72
CA GLU A 223 9.86 -13.00 -16.12
C GLU A 223 8.92 -13.23 -17.32
N ALA A 224 8.48 -12.15 -17.96
CA ALA A 224 7.55 -12.08 -19.08
C ALA A 224 6.20 -12.82 -18.86
N GLY A 225 5.87 -13.18 -17.62
CA GLY A 225 4.66 -13.96 -17.32
C GLY A 225 3.36 -13.17 -17.40
N LEU A 226 3.40 -11.86 -17.14
CA LEU A 226 2.28 -10.94 -17.23
C LEU A 226 2.62 -9.72 -18.07
N ARG A 227 1.75 -9.39 -19.03
CA ARG A 227 1.80 -8.21 -19.88
C ARG A 227 0.52 -7.40 -19.74
N ILE A 228 0.62 -6.10 -19.49
CA ILE A 228 -0.51 -5.17 -19.38
C ILE A 228 -0.26 -4.00 -20.33
N GLU A 229 -1.02 -3.95 -21.41
CA GLU A 229 -0.99 -2.84 -22.36
C GLU A 229 -2.13 -1.86 -22.09
N ILE A 230 -1.80 -0.57 -22.06
CA ILE A 230 -2.77 0.50 -21.95
C ILE A 230 -3.25 0.86 -23.36
N VAL A 231 -4.34 0.24 -23.81
CA VAL A 231 -4.88 0.42 -25.17
C VAL A 231 -5.41 1.84 -25.38
N SER A 232 -6.12 2.37 -24.39
CA SER A 232 -6.62 3.76 -24.41
C SER A 232 -6.82 4.29 -22.99
N ASN A 233 -6.78 5.61 -22.85
CA ASN A 233 -7.14 6.33 -21.63
C ASN A 233 -7.69 7.70 -22.05
N ASP A 234 -8.95 7.98 -21.70
CA ASP A 234 -9.60 9.28 -21.96
C ASP A 234 -9.75 10.16 -20.71
N GLY A 235 -9.15 9.73 -19.59
CA GLY A 235 -9.22 10.39 -18.28
C GLY A 235 -10.39 9.93 -17.41
N GLY A 236 -11.48 9.42 -17.99
CA GLY A 236 -12.61 8.85 -17.25
C GLY A 236 -12.63 7.31 -17.25
N GLN A 237 -12.12 6.72 -18.33
CA GLN A 237 -11.97 5.29 -18.51
C GLN A 237 -10.65 4.94 -19.21
N ALA A 238 -10.11 3.78 -18.86
CA ALA A 238 -8.95 3.18 -19.50
C ALA A 238 -9.30 1.79 -20.01
N THR A 239 -8.84 1.47 -21.21
CA THR A 239 -8.96 0.14 -21.78
C THR A 239 -7.60 -0.53 -21.75
N LEU A 240 -7.57 -1.73 -21.18
CA LEU A 240 -6.39 -2.55 -20.96
C LEU A 240 -6.46 -3.78 -21.86
N ARG A 241 -5.30 -4.24 -22.30
CA ARG A 241 -5.14 -5.59 -22.86
C ARG A 241 -4.16 -6.35 -21.98
N ILE A 242 -4.66 -7.38 -21.32
CA ILE A 242 -3.93 -8.14 -20.32
C ILE A 242 -3.66 -9.53 -20.89
N GLY A 243 -2.37 -9.84 -20.99
CA GLY A 243 -1.86 -11.11 -21.46
C GLY A 243 -1.10 -11.84 -20.36
N THR A 244 -1.27 -13.15 -20.26
CA THR A 244 -0.40 -14.02 -19.46
C THR A 244 0.22 -15.09 -20.35
N THR A 245 1.47 -15.44 -20.11
CA THR A 245 2.11 -16.55 -20.85
C THR A 245 1.43 -17.87 -20.50
N ALA A 246 1.42 -18.82 -21.43
CA ALA A 246 1.00 -20.18 -21.12
C ALA A 246 2.04 -20.82 -20.21
N ASN A 247 1.61 -21.48 -19.14
CA ASN A 247 2.49 -22.29 -18.30
C ASN A 247 2.91 -23.49 -19.14
N GLY A 248 4.13 -23.48 -19.67
CA GLY A 248 4.59 -24.55 -20.54
C GLY A 248 5.92 -24.30 -21.24
N GLU A 249 6.95 -23.93 -20.50
CA GLU A 249 8.35 -24.38 -20.60
C GLU A 249 9.15 -23.43 -19.71
N GLU A 250 9.58 -23.93 -18.55
CA GLU A 250 10.81 -23.43 -17.96
C GLU A 250 11.84 -23.43 -19.10
N PRO A 251 12.47 -22.30 -19.50
CA PRO A 251 13.58 -22.38 -20.42
C PRO A 251 14.58 -23.30 -19.74
N LEU A 252 14.81 -24.49 -20.32
CA LEU A 252 15.73 -25.50 -19.80
C LEU A 252 17.02 -24.78 -19.38
N ARG A 253 17.15 -24.53 -18.09
CA ARG A 253 18.40 -24.01 -17.54
C ARG A 253 19.37 -25.16 -17.75
N ALA A 254 20.38 -24.94 -18.59
CA ALA A 254 21.49 -25.88 -18.68
C ALA A 254 21.96 -26.15 -17.23
N PRO A 255 22.07 -27.43 -16.80
CA PRO A 255 22.42 -27.73 -15.43
C PRO A 255 23.76 -27.04 -15.12
N ALA A 256 23.78 -26.26 -14.04
CA ALA A 256 25.04 -25.73 -13.53
C ALA A 256 25.95 -26.93 -13.22
N PRO A 257 27.25 -26.87 -13.60
CA PRO A 257 28.17 -27.94 -13.27
C PRO A 257 28.20 -28.11 -11.75
N ALA A 258 28.09 -29.37 -11.30
CA ALA A 258 28.11 -29.73 -9.90
C ALA A 258 29.38 -29.17 -9.25
N VAL A 259 29.19 -28.29 -8.27
CA VAL A 259 30.29 -27.85 -7.41
C VAL A 259 30.53 -28.96 -6.39
N ALA A 260 31.65 -29.65 -6.56
CA ALA A 260 32.10 -30.67 -5.64
C ALA A 260 32.72 -30.02 -4.40
N GLY A 261 32.23 -30.43 -3.23
CA GLY A 261 32.94 -30.38 -1.94
C GLY A 261 32.99 -29.01 -1.26
N LEU A 262 32.43 -28.95 -0.05
CA LEU A 262 33.18 -28.72 1.18
C LEU A 262 32.25 -29.08 2.36
N ASP A 263 32.58 -30.18 3.04
CA ASP A 263 32.16 -30.47 4.41
C ASP A 263 32.87 -29.50 5.35
N GLU A 264 32.13 -28.87 6.27
CA GLU A 264 32.24 -29.09 7.73
C GLU A 264 31.56 -27.95 8.53
N ASP A 265 30.72 -28.41 9.46
CA ASP A 265 30.47 -27.88 10.80
C ASP A 265 29.99 -26.43 10.99
N THR A 266 28.68 -26.28 11.27
CA THR A 266 28.12 -25.12 11.97
C THR A 266 27.37 -25.61 13.21
N PRO A 267 27.75 -25.17 14.43
CA PRO A 267 27.03 -25.54 15.64
C PRO A 267 25.65 -24.90 15.65
N ALA A 268 24.67 -25.62 16.21
CA ALA A 268 23.37 -25.07 16.56
C ALA A 268 23.56 -23.83 17.45
N HIS A 269 23.19 -22.65 16.94
CA HIS A 269 22.98 -21.47 17.76
C HIS A 269 21.48 -21.27 17.92
N GLY A 270 21.09 -21.20 19.19
CA GLY A 270 19.72 -21.19 19.65
C GLY A 270 18.93 -20.01 19.09
N ASP A 271 17.68 -20.32 18.83
CA ASP A 271 16.55 -19.41 18.68
C ASP A 271 16.55 -18.38 19.82
N ALA A 272 17.07 -17.19 19.50
CA ALA A 272 16.77 -15.97 20.24
C ALA A 272 15.77 -15.22 19.39
N GLY A 273 14.51 -15.23 19.83
CA GLY A 273 13.38 -14.58 19.17
C GLY A 273 13.72 -13.17 18.71
N ASP A 274 13.55 -12.94 17.42
CA ASP A 274 13.79 -11.66 16.75
C ASP A 274 12.72 -10.65 17.21
N PRO A 275 13.06 -9.46 17.73
CA PRO A 275 12.13 -8.46 18.27
C PRO A 275 11.16 -7.82 17.25
N ALA A 276 11.01 -8.39 16.06
CA ALA A 276 10.25 -7.83 14.95
C ALA A 276 8.72 -7.96 15.06
N ASP A 277 8.19 -8.50 16.16
CA ASP A 277 6.75 -8.80 16.32
C ASP A 277 5.92 -7.70 17.02
N THR A 278 6.50 -6.52 17.29
CA THR A 278 5.78 -5.36 17.82
C THR A 278 6.32 -4.03 17.27
N ALA A 279 6.60 -3.95 15.97
CA ALA A 279 7.09 -2.70 15.39
C ALA A 279 6.00 -1.61 15.41
N THR A 280 6.20 -0.60 16.25
CA THR A 280 5.58 0.72 16.08
C THR A 280 6.02 1.26 14.73
N ALA A 281 5.08 1.62 13.86
CA ALA A 281 5.42 2.34 12.63
C ALA A 281 6.08 3.68 12.99
N ASP A 282 7.04 4.13 12.20
CA ASP A 282 7.60 5.47 12.35
C ASP A 282 6.46 6.51 12.22
N PRO A 283 6.48 7.60 13.02
CA PRO A 283 5.43 8.61 12.96
C PRO A 283 5.36 9.17 11.54
N ALA A 284 4.15 9.21 10.96
CA ALA A 284 3.95 9.85 9.67
C ALA A 284 4.51 11.29 9.73
N PRO A 285 5.53 11.65 8.92
CA PRO A 285 6.13 12.96 9.01
C PRO A 285 5.13 14.02 8.54
N ALA A 286 4.73 14.92 9.44
CA ALA A 286 4.14 16.18 9.05
C ALA A 286 5.23 16.96 8.33
N ALA A 287 5.22 16.98 7.00
CA ALA A 287 6.13 17.78 6.19
C ALA A 287 5.79 19.27 6.33
N ASP A 288 6.05 19.83 7.51
CA ASP A 288 6.10 21.26 7.83
C ASP A 288 6.83 21.42 9.18
N ALA A 289 8.16 21.33 9.15
CA ALA A 289 9.04 22.00 10.12
C ALA A 289 10.48 22.00 9.60
N ALA A 290 10.95 23.19 9.20
CA ALA A 290 12.38 23.47 9.19
C ALA A 290 12.95 23.25 10.61
N ALA A 291 14.19 22.79 10.66
CA ALA A 291 14.92 22.36 11.83
C ALA A 291 14.78 23.27 13.06
N GLU A 292 14.42 22.68 14.20
CA GLU A 292 14.98 23.06 15.51
C GLU A 292 14.80 21.91 16.50
N LYS A 293 15.88 21.56 17.20
CA LYS A 293 16.00 20.46 18.16
C LYS A 293 15.56 20.93 19.55
N PRO A 294 14.56 20.32 20.21
CA PRO A 294 14.35 20.53 21.63
C PRO A 294 15.01 19.42 22.46
N THR A 295 15.66 19.86 23.52
CA THR A 295 16.31 19.08 24.57
C THR A 295 15.31 18.32 25.44
N ASP A 296 15.74 17.11 25.78
CA ASP A 296 15.14 16.09 26.64
C ASP A 296 14.71 16.60 28.04
N THR A 297 13.57 16.13 28.53
CA THR A 297 13.27 15.96 29.97
C THR A 297 12.15 14.94 30.14
N THR A 298 12.51 13.76 30.63
CA THR A 298 11.62 12.65 30.96
C THR A 298 11.01 12.82 32.35
N THR A 299 9.69 12.63 32.46
CA THR A 299 9.02 12.24 33.71
C THR A 299 8.03 11.14 33.39
N GLU A 300 8.30 9.94 33.89
CA GLU A 300 7.40 8.78 33.81
C GLU A 300 6.18 8.98 34.71
N ALA A 301 4.99 8.67 34.20
CA ALA A 301 3.78 8.52 34.99
C ALA A 301 3.22 7.10 34.78
N SER A 302 3.11 6.35 35.89
CA SER A 302 2.66 4.97 35.93
C SER A 302 1.15 4.82 35.68
N THR A 303 0.75 3.78 34.94
CA THR A 303 -0.66 3.39 34.74
C THR A 303 -1.07 2.28 35.73
N PRO A 304 -2.30 2.28 36.26
CA PRO A 304 -2.80 1.15 37.07
C PRO A 304 -3.47 0.08 36.19
N ASN A 305 -3.19 -1.19 36.53
CA ASN A 305 -3.80 -2.38 35.96
C ASN A 305 -5.33 -2.42 36.19
N LEU A 306 -6.10 -2.69 35.13
CA LEU A 306 -7.44 -3.27 35.26
C LEU A 306 -7.52 -4.61 34.53
N ALA A 307 -7.54 -5.68 35.32
CA ALA A 307 -7.95 -7.00 34.89
C ALA A 307 -9.26 -7.39 35.59
N SER A 308 -10.13 -8.05 34.81
CA SER A 308 -11.28 -8.88 35.19
C SER A 308 -12.61 -8.21 35.56
N SER A 309 -13.61 -8.42 34.71
CA SER A 309 -14.82 -9.19 35.07
C SER A 309 -15.50 -9.68 33.80
N GLY A 310 -15.83 -10.97 33.76
CA GLY A 310 -16.45 -11.61 32.61
C GLY A 310 -17.97 -11.49 32.64
N THR A 311 -18.57 -11.22 31.49
CA THR A 311 -19.91 -11.66 31.05
C THR A 311 -20.00 -11.49 29.53
N ASP A 312 -20.69 -12.42 28.88
CA ASP A 312 -20.95 -12.54 27.43
C ASP A 312 -21.02 -11.20 26.67
N LEU A 313 -20.17 -11.05 25.64
CA LEU A 313 -20.22 -9.91 24.72
C LEU A 313 -20.33 -10.39 23.28
N SER A 314 -21.47 -10.09 22.65
CA SER A 314 -21.58 -9.95 21.20
C SER A 314 -20.39 -9.16 20.66
N ILE A 315 -19.62 -9.75 19.74
CA ILE A 315 -18.40 -9.16 19.17
C ILE A 315 -18.78 -7.95 18.33
N GLY A 316 -18.83 -6.78 18.97
CA GLY A 316 -18.71 -5.47 18.35
C GLY A 316 -17.31 -4.94 18.65
N VAL A 317 -16.59 -4.50 17.62
CA VAL A 317 -15.30 -3.83 17.78
C VAL A 317 -15.56 -2.49 18.45
N LEU A 318 -15.23 -2.36 19.74
CA LEU A 318 -15.17 -1.06 20.43
C LEU A 318 -13.78 -0.46 20.22
N GLY A 319 -13.67 0.54 19.34
CA GLY A 319 -12.54 1.45 19.35
C GLY A 319 -12.78 2.56 20.37
N LEU A 320 -11.96 2.63 21.43
CA LEU A 320 -11.99 3.74 22.38
C LEU A 320 -11.07 4.86 21.86
N VAL A 321 -11.65 5.97 21.43
CA VAL A 321 -10.89 7.19 21.13
C VAL A 321 -11.01 8.12 22.33
N LEU A 322 -9.93 8.29 23.09
CA LEU A 322 -9.87 9.34 24.10
C LEU A 322 -9.56 10.67 23.41
N VAL A 323 -10.59 11.51 23.25
CA VAL A 323 -10.41 12.91 22.87
C VAL A 323 -10.40 13.73 24.16
N CYS A 324 -9.40 14.60 24.33
CA CYS A 324 -9.42 15.61 25.38
C CYS A 324 -10.71 16.43 25.22
N ALA A 325 -11.59 16.36 26.24
CA ALA A 325 -12.99 16.80 26.26
C ALA A 325 -14.03 15.84 25.62
N GLY A 326 -14.04 14.57 26.05
CA GLY A 326 -15.24 13.73 26.02
C GLY A 326 -15.03 12.37 25.35
N ALA A 327 -15.41 11.29 26.05
CA ALA A 327 -15.38 9.94 25.48
C ALA A 327 -16.54 9.78 24.47
N GLY A 328 -16.20 9.53 23.21
CA GLY A 328 -17.16 9.11 22.19
C GLY A 328 -16.85 7.67 21.77
N ALA A 329 -17.81 6.75 21.96
CA ALA A 329 -17.73 5.40 21.44
C ALA A 329 -18.41 5.34 20.07
N PHE A 330 -17.71 4.86 19.04
CA PHE A 330 -18.30 4.54 17.75
C PHE A 330 -18.40 3.03 17.59
N MET A 331 -19.60 2.54 17.26
CA MET A 331 -19.86 1.14 16.94
C MET A 331 -20.01 1.01 15.43
N ILE A 332 -19.13 0.23 14.78
CA ILE A 332 -19.31 -0.19 13.38
C ILE A 332 -19.98 -1.56 13.41
N GLY A 333 -21.29 -1.61 13.19
CA GLY A 333 -22.05 -2.86 13.12
C GLY A 333 -22.21 -3.34 11.67
N ARG A 334 -21.86 -4.60 11.40
CA ARG A 334 -22.32 -5.32 10.20
C ARG A 334 -23.71 -5.90 10.45
N SER A 335 -24.74 -5.36 9.82
CA SER A 335 -26.07 -5.97 9.81
C SER A 335 -26.05 -7.25 8.95
N ARG A 336 -25.92 -8.42 9.57
CA ARG A 336 -26.25 -9.69 8.90
C ARG A 336 -27.76 -9.86 8.92
N LEU A 337 -28.43 -9.62 7.79
CA LEU A 337 -29.81 -10.04 7.57
C LEU A 337 -29.84 -11.57 7.52
N VAL A 338 -30.28 -12.19 8.62
CA VAL A 338 -30.55 -13.64 8.67
C VAL A 338 -31.82 -13.90 7.86
N ARG A 339 -31.65 -14.49 6.68
CA ARG A 339 -32.77 -14.97 5.85
C ARG A 339 -33.25 -16.30 6.45
N THR A 340 -34.27 -16.26 7.29
CA THR A 340 -34.94 -17.48 7.76
C THR A 340 -35.71 -18.10 6.61
N ARG A 341 -35.35 -19.34 6.22
CA ARG A 341 -36.19 -20.18 5.36
C ARG A 341 -37.48 -20.53 6.13
N ARG A 342 -38.63 -20.28 5.51
CA ARG A 342 -39.83 -21.09 5.68
C ARG A 342 -40.08 -21.80 4.36
#